data_AF-A0A2M8A5D1-F1
#
_entry.id   AF-A0A2M8A5D1-F1
#
_cell.length_a   1.000
_cell.length_b   1.000
_cell.length_c   1.000
_cell.angle_alpha   90.00
_cell.angle_beta   90.00
_cell.angle_gamma   90.00
#
_symmetry.space_group_name_H-M   'P 1'
#
loop_
_entity.id
_entity.type
_entity.pdbx_description
1 polymer ?
#
loop_
_entity_poly.entity_id
_entity_poly.type
_entity_poly.pdbx_seq_one_letter_code
_entity_poly.pdbx_strand_id
1 'polypeptide(L)'
;MGIILFLVAILLSAISLPIGFSYFILKCITTFQFKKFGIRFNQYFLKVAVSIDQMGNVAMQELFNDWLIKNREYPFGNEDETISSVIGKNLKYGNLTSLGKALNAILNFLDPNHSLNSIEYLTELKKAE
;
A
#
# COMPACT_ATOMS: atom_id res chain seq x y z
N MET A 1 8.18 -2.78 24.73
CA MET A 1 7.40 -3.82 24.02
C MET A 1 7.44 -3.64 22.49
N GLY A 2 7.15 -2.45 21.96
CA GLY A 2 7.10 -2.20 20.50
C GLY A 2 8.36 -2.57 19.71
N ILE A 3 9.56 -2.23 20.19
CA ILE A 3 10.83 -2.60 19.51
C ILE A 3 10.99 -4.12 19.39
N ILE A 4 10.63 -4.87 20.43
CA ILE A 4 10.70 -6.34 20.41
C ILE A 4 9.70 -6.89 19.39
N LEU A 5 8.46 -6.41 19.43
CA LEU A 5 7.42 -6.77 18.46
C LEU A 5 7.87 -6.48 17.03
N PHE A 6 8.49 -5.33 16.78
CA PHE A 6 9.03 -4.96 15.47
C PHE A 6 10.13 -5.92 14.98
N LEU A 7 11.11 -6.23 15.82
CA LEU A 7 12.18 -7.18 15.47
C LEU A 7 11.63 -8.58 15.18
N VAL A 8 10.68 -9.04 16.00
CA VAL A 8 9.99 -10.31 15.80
C VAL A 8 9.17 -10.28 14.51
N ALA A 9 8.45 -9.20 14.23
CA ALA A 9 7.65 -9.05 13.01
C ALA A 9 8.52 -9.10 11.75
N ILE A 10 9.70 -8.46 11.74
CA ILE A 10 10.65 -8.55 10.63
C ILE A 10 11.10 -10.00 10.43
N LEU A 11 11.52 -10.68 11.50
CA LEU A 11 11.99 -12.06 11.42
C LEU A 11 10.91 -13.00 10.89
N LEU A 12 9.68 -12.88 11.44
CA LEU A 12 8.54 -13.67 11.01
C LEU A 12 8.15 -13.36 9.56
N SER A 13 8.20 -12.09 9.13
CA SER A 13 7.87 -11.69 7.77
C SER A 13 8.87 -12.27 6.76
N ALA A 14 10.17 -12.23 7.09
CA ALA A 14 11.22 -12.80 6.24
C ALA A 14 11.04 -14.30 5.97
N ILE A 15 10.48 -15.04 6.93
CA ILE A 15 10.22 -16.48 6.82
C ILE A 15 8.84 -16.77 6.21
N SER A 16 7.80 -16.05 6.65
CA SER A 16 6.41 -16.34 6.28
C SER A 16 6.04 -15.92 4.86
N LEU A 17 6.59 -14.81 4.35
CA LEU A 17 6.35 -14.34 2.98
C LEU A 17 6.75 -15.36 1.91
N PRO A 18 7.97 -15.94 1.91
CA PRO A 18 8.33 -16.95 0.91
C PRO A 18 7.47 -18.21 1.05
N ILE A 19 7.17 -18.65 2.27
CA ILE A 19 6.30 -19.82 2.51
C ILE A 19 4.90 -19.58 1.93
N GLY A 20 4.29 -18.43 2.23
CA GLY A 20 2.96 -18.06 1.73
C GLY A 20 2.92 -17.97 0.21
N PHE A 21 3.96 -17.38 -0.40
CA PHE A 21 4.09 -17.32 -1.85
C PHE A 21 4.26 -18.70 -2.49
N SER A 22 5.12 -19.57 -1.95
CA SER A 22 5.29 -20.94 -2.44
C SER A 22 3.99 -21.73 -2.37
N TYR A 23 3.24 -21.61 -1.27
CA TYR A 23 1.93 -22.26 -1.14
C TYR A 23 0.90 -21.71 -2.13
N PHE A 24 0.90 -20.40 -2.39
CA PHE A 24 0.06 -19.78 -3.40
C PHE A 24 0.33 -20.35 -4.79
N ILE A 25 1.60 -20.47 -5.19
CA ILE A 25 2.00 -21.08 -6.47
C ILE A 25 1.54 -22.54 -6.56
N LEU A 26 1.78 -23.34 -5.52
CA LEU A 26 1.35 -24.74 -5.47
C LEU A 26 -0.17 -24.85 -5.66
N LYS A 27 -0.94 -24.03 -4.93
CA LYS A 27 -2.41 -24.01 -5.02
C LYS A 27 -2.90 -23.61 -6.41
N CYS A 28 -2.22 -22.67 -7.05
CA CYS A 28 -2.54 -22.26 -8.41
C CYS A 28 -2.31 -23.38 -9.43
N ILE A 29 -1.24 -24.17 -9.28
CA ILE A 29 -0.95 -25.35 -10.13
C ILE A 29 -2.01 -26.45 -9.90
N THR A 30 -2.33 -26.77 -8.65
CA THR A 30 -3.24 -27.89 -8.34
C THR A 30 -4.70 -27.62 -8.66
N THR A 31 -5.13 -26.35 -8.71
CA THR A 31 -6.56 -25.99 -8.88
C THR A 31 -7.03 -25.99 -10.35
N PHE A 32 -6.15 -26.20 -11.35
CA PHE A 32 -6.47 -26.45 -12.77
C PHE A 32 -7.59 -25.60 -13.43
N GLN A 33 -7.84 -24.38 -12.95
CA GLN A 33 -8.81 -23.43 -13.54
C GLN A 33 -8.08 -22.34 -14.34
N PHE A 34 -7.51 -22.72 -15.49
CA PHE A 34 -6.75 -21.81 -16.37
C PHE A 34 -7.48 -20.49 -16.69
N LYS A 35 -8.79 -20.52 -16.91
CA LYS A 35 -9.57 -19.31 -17.23
C LYS A 35 -9.63 -18.27 -16.10
N LYS A 36 -9.52 -18.69 -14.84
CA LYS A 36 -9.56 -17.79 -13.66
C LYS A 36 -8.17 -17.56 -13.04
N PHE A 37 -7.14 -18.24 -13.54
CA PHE A 37 -5.78 -18.17 -13.04
C PHE A 37 -5.23 -16.74 -13.09
N GLY A 38 -5.29 -16.08 -14.26
CA GLY A 38 -4.72 -14.74 -14.43
C GLY A 38 -5.35 -13.70 -13.51
N ILE A 39 -6.67 -13.76 -13.32
CA ILE A 39 -7.41 -12.86 -12.41
C ILE A 39 -6.97 -13.09 -10.96
N ARG A 40 -6.93 -14.34 -10.50
CA ARG A 40 -6.53 -14.68 -9.14
C ARG A 40 -5.06 -14.33 -8.87
N PHE A 41 -4.20 -14.54 -9.85
CA PHE A 41 -2.80 -14.17 -9.80
C PHE A 41 -2.65 -12.66 -9.64
N ASN A 42 -3.28 -11.88 -10.52
CA ASN A 42 -3.25 -10.43 -10.43
C ASN A 42 -3.79 -9.91 -9.08
N GLN A 43 -4.91 -10.47 -8.60
CA GLN A 43 -5.47 -10.09 -7.29
C GLN A 43 -4.53 -10.38 -6.12
N TYR A 44 -3.79 -11.49 -6.14
CA TYR A 44 -2.80 -11.80 -5.11
C TYR A 44 -1.69 -10.74 -5.07
N PHE A 45 -1.09 -10.43 -6.22
CA PHE A 45 -0.03 -9.41 -6.30
C PHE A 45 -0.54 -8.03 -5.92
N LEU A 46 -1.76 -7.67 -6.33
CA LEU A 46 -2.37 -6.40 -5.96
C LEU A 46 -2.54 -6.28 -4.44
N LYS A 47 -3.05 -7.32 -3.77
CA LYS A 47 -3.19 -7.32 -2.30
C LYS A 47 -1.85 -7.20 -1.58
N VAL A 48 -0.82 -7.90 -2.07
CA VAL A 48 0.54 -7.79 -1.52
C VAL A 48 1.11 -6.39 -1.75
N ALA A 49 0.91 -5.80 -2.92
CA ALA A 49 1.36 -4.45 -3.23
C ALA A 49 0.70 -3.41 -2.31
N VAL A 50 -0.62 -3.50 -2.09
CA VAL A 50 -1.36 -2.65 -1.14
C VAL A 50 -0.81 -2.77 0.28
N SER A 51 -0.52 -4.00 0.72
CA SER A 51 0.03 -4.26 2.06
C SER A 51 1.42 -3.63 2.24
N ILE A 52 2.26 -3.70 1.20
CA ILE A 52 3.58 -3.07 1.20
C ILE A 52 3.46 -1.55 1.20
N ASP A 53 2.52 -0.99 0.45
CA ASP A 53 2.24 0.46 0.41
C ASP A 53 1.77 0.96 1.78
N GLN A 54 0.86 0.24 2.45
CA GLN A 54 0.43 0.52 3.83
C GLN A 54 1.59 0.45 4.83
N MET A 55 2.43 -0.58 4.75
CA MET A 55 3.64 -0.67 5.59
C MET A 55 4.55 0.54 5.36
N GLY A 56 4.72 0.96 4.11
CA GLY A 56 5.50 2.15 3.75
C GLY A 56 4.93 3.43 4.36
N ASN A 57 3.61 3.59 4.37
CA ASN A 57 2.92 4.73 5.00
C ASN A 57 3.28 4.86 6.49
N VAL A 58 3.30 3.74 7.23
CA VAL A 58 3.68 3.70 8.64
C VAL A 58 5.18 3.90 8.82
N ALA A 59 6.00 3.13 8.10
CA ALA A 59 7.45 3.10 8.29
C ALA A 59 8.13 4.44 7.98
N MET A 60 7.60 5.19 7.00
CA MET A 60 8.15 6.49 6.58
C MET A 60 7.37 7.69 7.11
N GLN A 61 6.43 7.48 8.05
CA GLN A 61 5.47 8.50 8.46
C GLN A 61 6.13 9.83 8.87
N GLU A 62 7.21 9.80 9.66
CA GLU A 62 7.86 11.04 10.12
C GLU A 62 8.52 11.78 8.96
N LEU A 63 9.25 11.04 8.11
CA LEU A 63 9.90 11.60 6.93
C LEU A 63 8.88 12.24 5.98
N PHE A 64 7.78 11.54 5.70
CA PHE A 64 6.78 12.00 4.75
C PHE A 64 5.90 13.12 5.30
N ASN A 65 5.57 13.08 6.59
CA ASN A 65 4.86 14.17 7.25
C ASN A 65 5.66 15.48 7.23
N ASP A 66 6.98 15.40 7.32
CA ASP A 66 7.82 16.60 7.31
C ASP A 66 8.13 17.11 5.90
N TRP A 67 8.28 16.21 4.92
CA TRP A 67 8.76 16.59 3.59
C TRP A 67 7.65 16.78 2.56
N LEU A 68 6.55 16.02 2.66
CA LEU A 68 5.57 15.91 1.58
C LEU A 68 4.29 16.72 1.81
N ILE A 69 3.98 17.09 3.05
CA ILE A 69 2.78 17.86 3.42
C ILE A 69 3.14 19.15 4.15
N LYS A 70 2.29 20.18 4.04
CA LYS A 70 2.52 21.50 4.65
C LYS A 70 2.10 21.55 6.11
N ASN A 71 1.06 20.78 6.46
CA ASN A 71 0.54 20.64 7.82
C ASN A 71 0.05 19.19 8.03
N ARG A 72 -0.21 18.82 9.29
CA ARG A 72 -0.59 17.45 9.68
C ARG A 72 -2.12 17.23 9.77
N GLU A 73 -2.93 17.90 8.94
CA GLU A 73 -4.39 17.67 8.88
C GLU A 73 -4.74 16.28 8.33
N TYR A 74 -3.98 15.80 7.32
CA TYR A 74 -4.09 14.44 6.77
C TYR A 74 -2.71 13.75 6.81
N PRO A 75 -2.24 13.31 7.99
CA PRO A 75 -0.89 12.81 8.14
C PRO A 75 -0.71 11.38 7.57
N PHE A 76 0.51 11.06 7.18
CA PHE A 76 0.99 9.69 7.01
C PHE A 76 1.07 8.97 8.36
N GLY A 77 0.96 7.64 8.34
CA GLY A 77 1.14 6.80 9.53
C GLY A 77 -0.04 5.91 9.90
N ASN A 78 -1.19 6.03 9.23
CA ASN A 78 -2.31 5.11 9.43
C ASN A 78 -2.03 3.76 8.76
N GLU A 79 -1.93 2.69 9.55
CA GLU A 79 -1.65 1.32 9.10
C GLU A 79 -2.69 0.75 8.13
N ASP A 80 -3.92 1.29 8.13
CA ASP A 80 -4.99 0.88 7.21
C ASP A 80 -5.06 1.78 5.96
N GLU A 81 -4.05 2.62 5.72
CA GLU A 81 -4.02 3.57 4.60
C GLU A 81 -2.72 3.47 3.79
N THR A 82 -2.83 3.59 2.46
CA THR A 82 -1.70 3.57 1.53
C THR A 82 -1.06 4.94 1.38
N ILE A 83 0.22 5.01 0.97
CA ILE A 83 0.92 6.28 0.67
C ILE A 83 0.14 7.04 -0.40
N SER A 84 -0.30 6.34 -1.44
CA SER A 84 -1.05 6.92 -2.57
C SER A 84 -2.37 7.58 -2.13
N SER A 85 -3.11 6.99 -1.19
CA SER A 85 -4.33 7.59 -0.63
C SER A 85 -4.05 8.84 0.19
N VAL A 86 -3.03 8.82 1.06
CA VAL A 86 -2.64 10.00 1.85
C VAL A 86 -2.20 11.14 0.93
N ILE A 87 -1.40 10.84 -0.10
CA ILE A 87 -1.03 11.82 -1.13
C ILE A 87 -2.27 12.37 -1.83
N GLY A 88 -3.23 11.52 -2.19
CA GLY A 88 -4.49 11.91 -2.82
C GLY A 88 -5.32 12.88 -1.96
N LYS A 89 -5.52 12.56 -0.67
CA LYS A 89 -6.21 13.43 0.29
C LYS A 89 -5.53 14.79 0.38
N ASN A 90 -4.21 14.79 0.58
CA ASN A 90 -3.44 16.03 0.68
C ASN A 90 -3.41 16.82 -0.64
N LEU A 91 -3.45 16.16 -1.79
CA LEU A 91 -3.59 16.82 -3.09
C LEU A 91 -4.95 17.53 -3.19
N LYS A 92 -6.03 16.82 -2.85
CA LYS A 92 -7.41 17.33 -2.91
C LYS A 92 -7.60 18.61 -2.08
N TYR A 93 -6.97 18.68 -0.92
CA TYR A 93 -7.05 19.84 -0.01
C TYR A 93 -5.89 20.84 -0.17
N GLY A 94 -5.03 20.68 -1.19
CA GLY A 94 -3.93 21.63 -1.46
C GLY A 94 -2.82 21.62 -0.40
N ASN A 95 -2.72 20.57 0.40
CA ASN A 95 -1.79 20.41 1.52
C ASN A 95 -0.42 19.80 1.13
N LEU A 96 -0.19 19.44 -0.15
CA LEU A 96 1.12 18.93 -0.58
C LEU A 96 2.17 20.03 -0.72
N THR A 97 3.39 19.75 -0.27
CA THR A 97 4.60 20.51 -0.61
C THR A 97 4.97 20.34 -2.09
N SER A 98 5.99 21.05 -2.57
CA SER A 98 6.53 20.83 -3.92
C SER A 98 7.06 19.40 -4.11
N LEU A 99 7.69 18.82 -3.08
CA LEU A 99 8.13 17.42 -3.11
C LEU A 99 6.95 16.46 -3.13
N GLY A 100 5.91 16.71 -2.32
CA GLY A 100 4.67 15.93 -2.35
C GLY A 100 3.99 15.94 -3.72
N LYS A 101 3.96 17.10 -4.39
CA LYS A 101 3.45 17.22 -5.77
C LYS A 101 4.30 16.47 -6.79
N ALA A 102 5.63 16.49 -6.63
CA ALA A 102 6.54 15.74 -7.49
C ALA A 102 6.31 14.22 -7.34
N LEU A 103 6.17 13.72 -6.11
CA LEU A 103 5.81 12.32 -5.87
C LEU A 103 4.46 11.97 -6.49
N ASN A 104 3.44 12.82 -6.32
CA ASN A 104 2.15 12.62 -6.97
C ASN A 104 2.25 12.55 -8.51
N ALA A 105 3.12 13.37 -9.11
CA ALA A 105 3.35 13.33 -10.56
C ALA A 105 3.98 12.00 -11.01
N ILE A 106 4.91 11.45 -10.23
CA ILE A 106 5.48 10.11 -10.49
C ILE A 106 4.39 9.04 -10.44
N LEU A 107 3.53 9.08 -9.42
CA LEU A 107 2.42 8.13 -9.29
C LEU A 107 1.45 8.25 -10.49
N ASN A 108 1.08 9.47 -10.88
CA ASN A 108 0.21 9.72 -12.02
C ASN A 108 0.82 9.33 -13.37
N PHE A 109 2.15 9.29 -13.48
CA PHE A 109 2.84 8.81 -14.68
C PHE A 109 2.74 7.29 -14.82
N LEU A 110 2.77 6.56 -13.70
CA LEU A 110 2.62 5.10 -13.69
C LEU A 110 1.17 4.67 -13.94
N ASP A 111 0.22 5.40 -13.36
CA ASP A 111 -1.21 5.14 -13.47
C ASP A 111 -2.00 6.47 -13.45
N PRO A 112 -2.74 6.83 -14.51
CA PRO A 112 -3.45 8.11 -14.55
C PRO A 112 -4.42 8.31 -13.37
N ASN A 113 -4.29 9.45 -12.69
CA ASN A 113 -5.06 9.79 -11.48
C ASN A 113 -4.88 8.81 -10.31
N HIS A 114 -3.76 8.08 -10.27
CA HIS A 114 -3.47 7.05 -9.27
C HIS A 114 -3.86 7.47 -7.85
N SER A 115 -3.29 8.58 -7.35
CA SER A 115 -3.50 9.00 -5.96
C SER A 115 -4.95 9.35 -5.63
N LEU A 116 -5.70 9.90 -6.58
CA LEU A 116 -7.12 10.24 -6.37
C LEU A 116 -7.99 8.98 -6.38
N ASN A 117 -7.71 8.05 -7.30
CA ASN A 117 -8.41 6.77 -7.37
C ASN A 117 -8.17 5.94 -6.10
N SER A 118 -6.96 6.00 -5.52
CA SER A 118 -6.60 5.28 -4.30
C SER A 118 -7.43 5.67 -3.07
N ILE A 119 -7.99 6.89 -3.04
CA ILE A 119 -8.87 7.34 -1.94
C ILE A 119 -10.14 6.47 -1.89
N GLU A 120 -10.76 6.25 -3.05
CA GLU A 120 -12.00 5.48 -3.17
C GLU A 120 -11.74 3.97 -3.07
N TYR A 121 -10.66 3.49 -3.69
CA TYR A 121 -10.30 2.08 -3.69
C TYR A 121 -10.16 1.48 -2.29
N LEU A 122 -9.48 2.18 -1.37
CA LEU A 122 -9.39 1.74 0.03
C LEU A 122 -10.74 1.71 0.73
N THR A 123 -11.64 2.62 0.37
CA THR A 123 -12.99 2.68 0.93
C THR A 123 -13.83 1.48 0.46
N GLU A 124 -13.64 1.02 -0.78
CA GLU A 124 -14.32 -0.18 -1.30
C GLU A 124 -13.78 -1.47 -0.71
N LEU A 125 -12.45 -1.60 -0.53
CA LEU A 125 -11.84 -2.77 0.11
C LEU A 125 -12.41 -3.00 1.52
N LYS A 126 -12.52 -1.94 2.33
CA LYS A 126 -13.07 -2.01 3.70
C LYS A 126 -14.56 -2.37 3.75
N LYS A 127 -15.32 -2.17 2.66
CA LYS A 127 -16.74 -2.56 2.58
C LYS A 127 -16.95 -4.01 2.17
N ALA A 128 -15.92 -4.66 1.64
CA ALA A 128 -15.97 -6.04 1.15
C ALA A 128 -15.53 -7.07 2.21
N GLU A 129 -15.11 -6.61 3.38
CA GLU A 129 -14.73 -7.39 4.56
C GLU A 129 -15.89 -7.44 5.58
#